data_AF-A0A8C1T2U4-F1
#
_entry.id   AF-A0A8C1T2U4-F1
#
_cell.length_a   1.000
_cell.length_b   1.000
_cell.length_c   1.000
_cell.angle_alpha   90.00
_cell.angle_beta   90.00
_cell.angle_gamma   90.00
#
_symmetry.space_group_name_H-M   'P 1'
#
loop_
_entity.id
_entity.type
_entity.pdbx_description
1 polymer ?
#
loop_
_entity_poly.entity_id
_entity_poly.type
_entity_poly.pdbx_seq_one_letter_code
_entity_poly.pdbx_strand_id
1 'polypeptide(L)'
;MPENDKQGLSVVTCTAPVNIAVIKYWGKRDEDLILPINSSLSVTLHQDQLKTTTTVACSRNFQQDRIWLNGKEEDINNPRLQSCLQESMSLAFRTLK
;
A
#
# COMPACT_ATOMS: atom_id res chain seq x y z
N MET A 1 -34.40 -1.70 -25.05
CA MET A 1 -33.10 -1.06 -24.76
C MET A 1 -32.46 -1.84 -23.63
N PRO A 2 -31.37 -2.60 -23.83
CA PRO A 2 -30.70 -3.24 -22.71
C PRO A 2 -29.63 -2.29 -22.17
N GLU A 3 -29.71 -2.00 -20.88
CA GLU A 3 -28.63 -1.39 -20.10
C GLU A 3 -27.41 -2.32 -20.12
N ASN A 4 -26.32 -1.88 -20.76
CA ASN A 4 -25.10 -2.65 -20.89
C ASN A 4 -24.10 -2.22 -19.78
N ASP A 5 -23.90 -3.10 -18.80
CA ASP A 5 -22.69 -3.26 -17.97
C ASP A 5 -22.02 -2.02 -17.33
N LYS A 6 -22.53 -1.56 -16.17
CA LYS A 6 -21.66 -0.96 -15.14
C LYS A 6 -20.93 -2.07 -14.37
N GLN A 7 -19.98 -2.75 -15.01
CA GLN A 7 -19.17 -3.78 -14.35
C GLN A 7 -18.14 -3.15 -13.39
N GLY A 8 -18.55 -3.00 -12.12
CA GLY A 8 -17.78 -3.40 -10.93
C GLY A 8 -16.40 -2.80 -10.65
N LEU A 9 -16.05 -1.62 -11.18
CA LEU A 9 -14.80 -0.95 -10.83
C LEU A 9 -14.95 -0.10 -9.56
N SER A 10 -14.18 -0.43 -8.52
CA SER A 10 -14.02 0.39 -7.31
C SER A 10 -12.65 1.06 -7.33
N VAL A 11 -12.60 2.38 -7.12
CA VAL A 11 -11.35 3.15 -7.14
C VAL A 11 -11.29 4.05 -5.92
N VAL A 12 -10.14 4.05 -5.25
CA VAL A 12 -9.88 4.93 -4.10
C VAL A 12 -8.50 5.55 -4.27
N THR A 13 -8.41 6.85 -4.03
CA THR A 13 -7.16 7.61 -4.03
C THR A 13 -6.91 8.18 -2.65
N CYS A 14 -5.71 7.97 -2.14
CA CYS A 14 -5.25 8.54 -0.86
C CYS A 14 -3.88 9.20 -1.03
N THR A 15 -3.56 10.08 -0.09
CA THR A 15 -2.22 10.68 0.02
C THR A 15 -1.60 10.35 1.36
N ALA A 16 -0.28 10.14 1.39
CA ALA A 16 0.49 9.82 2.59
C ALA A 16 1.67 10.79 2.75
N PRO A 17 1.92 11.30 3.98
CA PRO A 17 3.05 12.19 4.26
C PRO A 17 4.38 11.43 4.42
N VAL A 18 5.48 12.15 4.23
CA VAL A 18 6.82 11.72 4.65
C VAL A 18 7.02 12.02 6.15
N ASN A 19 7.88 11.27 6.82
CA ASN A 19 8.30 11.55 8.20
C ASN A 19 9.83 11.65 8.31
N ILE A 20 10.32 12.35 9.34
CA ILE A 20 11.75 12.44 9.68
C ILE A 20 11.96 11.93 11.11
N ALA A 21 12.80 10.91 11.26
CA ALA A 21 13.10 10.31 12.56
C ALA A 21 13.95 11.25 13.44
N VAL A 22 13.46 11.56 14.64
CA VAL A 22 14.19 12.25 15.71
C VAL A 22 14.87 11.26 16.68
N ILE A 23 14.29 10.06 16.83
CA ILE A 23 14.96 8.86 17.39
C ILE A 23 14.99 7.82 16.28
N LYS A 24 16.19 7.33 15.94
CA LYS A 24 16.43 6.57 14.71
C LYS A 24 15.97 5.11 14.80
N TYR A 25 15.36 4.63 13.71
CA TYR A 25 15.24 3.21 13.39
C TYR A 25 16.54 2.79 12.69
N TRP A 26 17.36 1.95 13.35
CA TRP A 26 18.60 1.47 12.75
C TRP A 26 18.97 0.08 13.28
N GLY A 27 18.87 -0.93 12.41
CA GLY A 27 19.07 -2.33 12.77
C GLY A 27 17.77 -3.09 12.98
N LYS A 28 17.77 -4.35 12.58
CA LYS A 28 16.63 -5.27 12.69
C LYS A 28 17.03 -6.45 13.56
N ARG A 29 16.13 -6.86 14.46
CA ARG A 29 16.27 -8.14 15.18
C ARG A 29 15.64 -9.30 14.41
N ASP A 30 14.71 -8.98 13.51
CA ASP A 30 14.03 -9.93 12.62
C ASP A 30 13.84 -9.24 11.25
N GLU A 31 14.44 -9.80 10.21
CA GLU A 31 14.39 -9.21 8.87
C GLU A 31 13.10 -9.53 8.11
N ASP A 32 12.54 -10.73 8.34
CA ASP A 32 11.36 -11.24 7.67
C ASP A 32 10.11 -10.48 8.17
N LEU A 33 10.00 -10.28 9.48
CA LEU A 33 8.93 -9.51 10.11
C LEU A 33 9.25 -8.00 10.18
N ILE A 34 10.46 -7.58 9.80
CA ILE A 34 10.91 -6.18 9.84
C ILE A 34 10.86 -5.60 11.28
N LEU A 35 11.18 -6.41 12.30
CA LEU A 35 11.14 -5.97 13.69
C LEU A 35 12.42 -5.21 14.07
N PRO A 36 12.31 -3.98 14.61
CA PRO A 36 13.49 -3.20 15.01
C PRO A 36 14.17 -3.75 16.27
N ILE A 37 15.46 -3.44 16.41
CA ILE A 37 16.17 -3.63 17.69
C ILE A 37 15.74 -2.60 18.76
N ASN A 38 15.26 -1.42 18.36
CA ASN A 38 14.83 -0.35 19.26
C ASN A 38 13.60 0.40 18.72
N SER A 39 12.80 0.97 19.60
CA SER A 39 11.74 1.91 19.21
C SER A 39 12.33 3.16 18.56
N SER A 40 11.59 3.74 17.62
CA SER A 40 11.92 5.01 16.95
C SER A 40 10.84 6.05 17.21
N LEU A 41 11.17 7.32 16.98
CA LEU A 41 10.24 8.45 17.05
C LEU A 41 10.50 9.37 15.86
N SER A 42 9.44 9.82 15.19
CA SER A 42 9.53 10.66 14.00
C SER A 42 8.50 11.78 14.03
N VAL A 43 8.81 12.87 13.33
CA VAL A 43 7.87 13.96 13.06
C VAL A 43 7.33 13.80 11.65
N THR A 44 6.00 13.85 11.51
CA THR A 44 5.31 13.82 10.21
C THR A 44 5.36 15.20 9.56
N LEU A 45 5.75 15.26 8.29
CA LEU A 45 5.79 16.49 7.51
C LEU A 45 4.43 16.80 6.87
N HIS A 46 4.14 18.08 6.67
CA HIS A 46 2.89 18.50 6.05
C HIS A 46 2.84 18.09 4.57
N GLN A 47 1.68 17.59 4.13
CA GLN A 47 1.49 17.02 2.79
C GLN A 47 1.48 18.06 1.65
N ASP A 48 1.39 19.34 1.97
CA ASP A 48 1.51 20.42 0.98
C ASP A 48 2.92 20.54 0.41
N GLN A 49 3.93 20.09 1.15
CA GLN A 49 5.32 20.11 0.72
C GLN A 49 5.76 18.79 0.10
N LEU A 50 5.51 17.68 0.81
CA LEU A 50 5.95 16.34 0.42
C LEU A 50 4.86 15.32 0.72
N LYS A 51 4.43 14.60 -0.32
CA LYS A 51 3.47 13.50 -0.20
C LYS A 51 3.67 12.47 -1.31
N THR A 52 3.19 11.26 -1.04
CA THR A 52 2.94 10.25 -2.06
C THR A 52 1.45 10.18 -2.30
N THR A 53 1.03 10.18 -3.58
CA THR A 53 -0.36 9.93 -3.98
C THR A 53 -0.45 8.52 -4.54
N THR A 54 -1.39 7.73 -4.02
CA THR A 54 -1.60 6.35 -4.45
C THR A 54 -3.08 6.14 -4.77
N THR A 55 -3.35 5.57 -5.94
CA THR A 55 -4.68 5.16 -6.37
C THR A 55 -4.72 3.66 -6.46
N VAL A 56 -5.69 3.04 -5.81
CA VAL A 56 -5.97 1.60 -5.90
C VAL A 56 -7.28 1.42 -6.65
N ALA A 57 -7.27 0.49 -7.59
CA ALA A 57 -8.45 0.13 -8.37
C ALA A 57 -8.67 -1.38 -8.27
N CYS A 58 -9.90 -1.80 -7.98
CA CYS A 58 -10.31 -3.19 -7.90
C CYS A 58 -11.48 -3.42 -8.86
N SER A 59 -11.41 -4.48 -9.67
CA SER A 59 -12.49 -4.89 -10.55
C SER A 59 -12.46 -6.41 -10.73
N ARG A 60 -13.63 -7.02 -10.91
CA ARG A 60 -13.74 -8.45 -11.26
C ARG A 60 -13.13 -8.78 -12.63
N ASN A 61 -12.91 -7.76 -13.46
CA ASN A 61 -12.36 -7.92 -14.81
C ASN A 61 -10.83 -7.86 -14.84
N PHE A 62 -10.17 -7.53 -13.72
CA PHE A 62 -8.71 -7.57 -13.64
C PHE A 62 -8.24 -9.01 -13.48
N GLN A 63 -7.31 -9.43 -14.34
CA GLN A 63 -6.80 -10.80 -14.38
C GLN A 63 -5.60 -11.03 -13.46
N GLN A 64 -4.92 -9.94 -13.06
CA GLN A 64 -3.71 -9.98 -12.26
C GLN A 64 -3.54 -8.65 -11.52
N ASP A 65 -2.88 -8.72 -10.37
CA ASP A 65 -2.45 -7.53 -9.64
C ASP A 65 -1.28 -6.87 -10.38
N ARG A 66 -1.29 -5.54 -10.45
CA ARG A 66 -0.25 -4.74 -11.13
C ARG A 66 0.01 -3.46 -10.34
N ILE A 67 1.24 -2.97 -10.39
CA ILE A 67 1.63 -1.72 -9.71
C ILE A 67 2.44 -0.84 -10.65
N TRP A 68 2.18 0.46 -10.57
CA TRP A 68 2.96 1.48 -11.27
C TRP A 68 3.53 2.46 -10.26
N LEU A 69 4.80 2.80 -10.43
CA LEU A 69 5.48 3.84 -9.67
C LEU A 69 6.01 4.88 -10.66
N ASN A 70 5.59 6.14 -10.49
CA ASN A 70 5.99 7.25 -11.36
C ASN A 70 5.77 6.96 -12.87
N GLY A 71 4.67 6.29 -13.20
CA GLY A 71 4.28 5.96 -14.57
C GLY A 71 4.95 4.70 -15.15
N LYS A 72 5.89 4.08 -14.44
CA LYS A 72 6.55 2.85 -14.86
C LYS A 72 5.94 1.66 -14.12
N GLU A 73 5.65 0.59 -14.86
CA GLU A 73 5.20 -0.67 -14.26
C GLU A 73 6.37 -1.33 -13.52
N GLU A 74 6.12 -1.75 -12.28
CA GLU A 74 7.11 -2.41 -11.42
C GLU A 74 6.65 -3.83 -11.09
N ASP A 75 7.61 -4.69 -10.74
CA ASP A 75 7.31 -6.08 -10.38
C ASP A 75 6.55 -6.17 -9.05
N ILE A 76 5.32 -6.64 -9.13
CA ILE A 76 4.45 -6.80 -7.95
C ILE A 76 4.86 -7.99 -7.08
N ASN A 77 5.68 -8.92 -7.59
CA ASN A 77 6.11 -10.11 -6.86
C ASN A 77 7.22 -9.84 -5.84
N ASN A 78 7.62 -8.58 -5.66
CA ASN A 78 8.53 -8.19 -4.58
C ASN A 78 7.99 -8.69 -3.22
N PRO A 79 8.81 -9.39 -2.39
CA PRO A 79 8.34 -9.96 -1.12
C PRO A 79 7.65 -8.95 -0.21
N ARG A 80 8.11 -7.70 -0.18
CA ARG A 80 7.54 -6.65 0.68
C ARG A 80 6.16 -6.21 0.21
N LEU A 81 5.95 -6.11 -1.10
CA LEU A 81 4.65 -5.77 -1.68
C LEU A 81 3.67 -6.92 -1.44
N GLN A 82 4.11 -8.16 -1.63
CA GLN A 82 3.30 -9.35 -1.39
C GLN A 82 2.86 -9.44 0.08
N SER A 83 3.77 -9.27 1.05
CA SER A 83 3.39 -9.24 2.48
C SER A 83 2.32 -8.17 2.78
N CYS A 84 2.45 -6.97 2.21
CA CYS A 84 1.49 -5.89 2.40
C CYS A 84 0.10 -6.20 1.82
N LEU A 85 0.06 -6.69 0.58
CA LEU A 85 -1.19 -7.03 -0.11
C LEU A 85 -1.89 -8.23 0.55
N GLN A 86 -1.14 -9.27 0.90
CA GLN A 86 -1.67 -10.46 1.57
C GLN A 86 -2.34 -10.11 2.89
N GLU A 87 -1.70 -9.31 3.74
CA GLU A 87 -2.30 -8.87 5.01
C GLU A 87 -3.51 -7.98 4.80
N SER A 88 -3.46 -7.04 3.85
CA SER A 88 -4.60 -6.17 3.52
C SER A 88 -5.82 -6.98 3.06
N MET A 89 -5.61 -7.97 2.18
CA MET A 89 -6.66 -8.89 1.72
C MET A 89 -7.16 -9.79 2.84
N SER A 90 -6.26 -10.35 3.65
CA SER A 90 -6.60 -11.18 4.82
C SER A 90 -7.55 -10.43 5.77
N LEU A 91 -7.27 -9.15 6.06
CA LEU A 91 -8.13 -8.30 6.89
C LEU A 91 -9.49 -8.00 6.23
N ALA A 92 -9.51 -7.73 4.92
CA ALA A 92 -10.75 -7.50 4.19
C ALA A 92 -11.69 -8.73 4.26
N PHE A 93 -11.15 -9.95 4.12
CA PHE A 93 -11.94 -11.18 4.22
C PHE A 93 -12.31 -11.58 5.65
N ARG A 94 -11.50 -11.22 6.66
CA ARG A 94 -11.84 -11.46 8.08
C ARG A 94 -13.06 -10.67 8.54
N THR A 95 -13.29 -9.51 7.95
CA THR A 95 -14.39 -8.59 8.32
C THR A 95 -15.73 -8.99 7.66
N LEU A 96 -15.74 -10.03 6.81
CA LEU A 96 -16.93 -10.54 6.11
C LEU A 96 -17.59 -11.76 6.80
N LYS A 97 -17.36 -11.93 8.11
CA LYS A 97 -18.06 -12.93 8.95
C LYS A 97 -19.00 -12.27 9.94
#